data_AF-A0A4Y8IFX2-F1
#
_entry.id   AF-A0A4Y8IFX2-F1
#
_cell.length_a   1.000
_cell.length_b   1.000
_cell.length_c   1.000
_cell.angle_alpha   90.00
_cell.angle_beta   90.00
_cell.angle_gamma   90.00
#
_symmetry.space_group_name_H-M   'P 1'
#
loop_
_entity.id
_entity.type
_entity.pdbx_description
1 polymer ?
#
loop_
_entity_poly.entity_id
_entity_poly.type
_entity_poly.pdbx_seq_one_letter_code
_entity_poly.pdbx_strand_id
1 'polypeptide(L)' 'MSIEETLNVKGEWLVSNCGDLPSEMGCKLILMSPVDQREDLVTASVQHAIDVHGHENTPELKTQLDGMLKPMTI' A
#
# COMPACT_ATOMS: atom_id res chain seq x y z
N MET A 1 13.45 -3.61 -17.78
CA MET A 1 14.09 -2.98 -16.61
C MET A 1 13.34 -3.45 -15.38
N SER A 2 14.05 -3.87 -14.34
CA SER A 2 13.45 -4.19 -13.05
C SER A 2 12.99 -2.91 -12.34
N ILE A 3 12.19 -3.05 -11.28
CA ILE A 3 11.83 -1.92 -10.41
C ILE A 3 13.08 -1.32 -9.76
N GLU A 4 14.01 -2.17 -9.33
CA GLU A 4 15.34 -1.78 -8.81
C GLU A 4 16.07 -0.83 -9.77
N GLU A 5 16.18 -1.21 -11.04
CA GLU A 5 16.86 -0.42 -12.07
C GLU A 5 16.11 0.88 -12.41
N THR A 6 14.77 0.82 -12.44
CA THR A 6 13.93 1.94 -12.87
C THR A 6 13.89 3.05 -11.82
N LEU A 7 13.80 2.69 -10.55
CA LEU A 7 13.67 3.63 -9.44
C LEU A 7 15.00 3.87 -8.71
N ASN A 8 16.06 3.12 -9.05
CA ASN A 8 17.35 3.13 -8.34
C ASN A 8 17.17 2.89 -6.82
N VAL A 9 16.39 1.86 -6.48
CA VAL A 9 16.05 1.48 -5.11
C VAL A 9 16.52 0.06 -4.81
N LYS A 10 16.91 -0.21 -3.56
CA LYS A 10 17.28 -1.54 -3.06
C LYS A 10 16.83 -1.71 -1.60
N GLY A 11 16.72 -2.94 -1.12
CA GLY A 11 16.53 -3.28 0.29
C GLY A 11 15.18 -3.92 0.59
N GLU A 12 14.72 -3.77 1.84
CA GLU A 12 13.44 -4.29 2.30
C GLU A 12 12.34 -3.24 2.17
N TRP A 13 11.25 -3.64 1.53
CA TRP A 13 10.11 -2.80 1.20
C TRP A 13 8.82 -3.44 1.70
N LEU A 14 7.81 -2.59 1.93
CA LEU A 14 6.44 -2.98 2.17
C LEU A 14 5.60 -2.57 0.97
N VAL A 15 4.59 -3.39 0.68
CA VAL A 15 3.69 -3.19 -0.46
C VAL A 15 2.25 -3.26 0.01
N SER A 16 1.49 -2.22 -0.32
CA SER A 16 0.03 -2.21 -0.28
C SER A 16 -0.47 -2.37 -1.71
N ASN A 17 -1.03 -3.54 -2.02
CA ASN A 17 -1.53 -3.87 -3.34
C ASN A 17 -3.06 -3.93 -3.31
N CYS A 18 -3.71 -2.90 -3.84
CA CYS A 18 -5.17 -2.82 -3.89
C CYS A 18 -5.79 -3.93 -4.76
N GLY A 19 -5.03 -4.52 -5.69
CA GLY A 19 -5.49 -5.64 -6.51
C GLY A 19 -5.67 -6.95 -5.77
N ASP A 20 -5.14 -7.07 -4.55
CA ASP A 20 -5.34 -8.25 -3.70
C ASP A 20 -6.67 -8.21 -2.92
N LEU A 21 -7.36 -7.07 -2.95
CA LEU A 21 -8.63 -6.86 -2.26
C LEU A 21 -9.83 -7.06 -3.21
N PRO A 22 -10.95 -7.62 -2.71
CA PRO A 22 -12.20 -7.56 -3.46
C PRO A 22 -12.61 -6.09 -3.62
N SER A 23 -12.58 -5.60 -4.86
CA SER A 23 -12.89 -4.20 -5.19
C SER A 23 -13.93 -4.16 -6.30
N GLU A 24 -15.06 -3.49 -6.06
CA GLU A 24 -16.05 -3.17 -7.10
C GLU A 24 -15.47 -2.23 -8.17
N MET A 25 -14.49 -1.42 -7.78
CA MET A 25 -13.79 -0.46 -8.64
C MET A 25 -12.68 -1.11 -9.50
N GLY A 26 -12.36 -2.39 -9.27
CA GLY A 26 -11.29 -3.09 -9.99
C GLY A 26 -9.91 -2.44 -9.83
N CYS A 27 -9.65 -1.80 -8.68
CA CYS A 27 -8.41 -1.08 -8.44
C CYS A 27 -7.20 -2.01 -8.47
N LYS A 28 -6.15 -1.61 -9.18
CA LYS A 28 -4.86 -2.33 -9.29
C LYS A 28 -3.69 -1.47 -8.84
N LEU A 29 -3.96 -0.39 -8.10
CA LEU A 29 -2.93 0.49 -7.60
C LEU A 29 -2.03 -0.28 -6.63
N ILE A 30 -0.73 -0.07 -6.78
CA ILE A 30 0.30 -0.61 -5.89
C ILE A 30 1.02 0.59 -5.28
N LEU A 31 1.01 0.66 -3.95
CA LEU A 31 1.76 1.61 -3.14
C LEU A 31 2.88 0.84 -2.45
N MET A 32 4.08 1.42 -2.40
CA MET A 32 5.22 0.79 -1.75
C MET A 32 6.08 1.83 -1.03
N SER A 33 6.70 1.42 0.07
CA SER A 33 7.67 2.21 0.82
C SER A 33 8.77 1.31 1.37
N PRO A 34 9.93 1.85 1.74
CA PRO A 34 10.86 1.15 2.61
C PRO A 34 10.19 0.74 3.93
N VAL A 35 10.68 -0.30 4.58
CA VAL A 35 10.11 -0.82 5.84
C VAL A 35 10.09 0.22 6.97
N ASP A 36 11.08 1.11 7.03
CA ASP A 36 11.16 2.17 8.04
C ASP A 36 10.14 3.31 7.85
N GLN A 37 9.43 3.34 6.71
CA GLN A 37 8.34 4.28 6.40
C GLN A 37 6.96 3.61 6.38
N ARG A 38 6.80 2.53 7.15
CA ARG A 38 5.52 1.79 7.25
C ARG A 38 4.32 2.70 7.53
N GLU A 39 4.44 3.64 8.47
CA GLU A 39 3.33 4.53 8.85
C GLU A 39 2.89 5.43 7.68
N ASP A 40 3.82 5.88 6.85
CA ASP A 40 3.54 6.69 5.66
C ASP A 40 2.77 5.87 4.62
N LEU A 41 3.18 4.62 4.40
CA LEU A 41 2.49 3.71 3.48
C LEU A 41 1.07 3.37 3.96
N VAL A 42 0.89 3.14 5.25
CA VAL A 42 -0.45 2.92 5.85
C VAL A 42 -1.31 4.15 5.63
N THR A 43 -0.79 5.33 5.93
CA THR A 43 -1.52 6.60 5.78
C THR A 43 -1.93 6.82 4.32
N ALA A 44 -1.03 6.60 3.37
CA ALA A 44 -1.33 6.70 1.94
C ALA A 44 -2.40 5.68 1.50
N SER A 45 -2.34 4.45 2.01
CA SER A 45 -3.32 3.39 1.71
C SER A 45 -4.71 3.75 2.25
N VAL A 46 -4.79 4.26 3.48
CA VAL A 46 -6.04 4.73 4.10
C VAL A 46 -6.62 5.88 3.29
N GLN A 47 -5.79 6.86 2.92
CA GLN A 47 -6.25 8.00 2.14
C GLN A 47 -6.79 7.57 0.76
N HIS A 48 -6.14 6.61 0.11
CA HIS A 48 -6.66 6.02 -1.13
C HIS A 48 -8.02 5.33 -0.92
N ALA A 49 -8.16 4.54 0.14
CA ALA A 49 -9.42 3.87 0.47
C ALA A 49 -10.57 4.85 0.71
N ILE A 50 -10.29 5.98 1.37
CA ILE A 50 -11.28 7.03 1.63
C ILE A 50 -11.64 7.77 0.34
N ASP A 51 -10.65 8.33 -0.37
CA ASP A 51 -10.91 9.27 -1.46
C ASP A 51 -11.39 8.58 -2.74
N VAL A 52 -10.94 7.35 -3.00
CA VAL A 52 -11.26 6.62 -4.25
C VAL A 52 -12.38 5.61 -4.06
N HIS A 53 -12.48 4.98 -2.88
CA HIS A 53 -13.48 3.94 -2.61
C HIS A 53 -14.56 4.39 -1.61
N GLY A 54 -14.45 5.60 -1.05
CA GLY A 54 -15.48 6.16 -0.16
C GLY A 54 -15.56 5.50 1.21
N HIS A 55 -14.52 4.78 1.64
CA HIS A 55 -14.50 4.19 2.98
C HIS A 55 -14.48 5.28 4.07
N GLU A 56 -15.09 4.98 5.22
CA GLU A 56 -15.03 5.87 6.38
C GLU A 56 -13.64 5.87 7.01
N ASN A 57 -13.17 7.05 7.43
CA ASN A 57 -11.90 7.20 8.12
C ASN A 57 -12.00 6.72 9.58
N THR A 58 -11.73 5.44 9.82
CA THR A 58 -11.81 4.81 11.14
C THR A 58 -10.46 4.20 11.56
N PRO A 59 -10.17 4.11 12.87
CA PRO A 59 -9.00 3.39 13.38
C PRO A 59 -8.97 1.92 12.93
N GLU A 60 -10.13 1.29 12.78
CA GLU A 60 -10.28 -0.08 12.31
C GLU A 60 -9.83 -0.21 10.84
N LEU A 61 -10.20 0.73 9.97
CA LEU A 61 -9.74 0.76 8.57
C LEU A 61 -8.20 0.85 8.52
N LYS A 62 -7.62 1.74 9.33
CA LYS A 62 -6.15 1.88 9.42
C LYS A 62 -5.50 0.57 9.86
N THR A 63 -6.05 -0.07 10.89
CA THR A 63 -5.52 -1.34 11.43
C THR A 63 -5.63 -2.47 10.41
N GLN A 64 -6.75 -2.55 9.69
CA GLN A 64 -6.95 -3.54 8.63
C GLN A 64 -5.92 -3.36 7.51
N LEU A 65 -5.76 -2.14 6.98
CA LEU A 65 -4.83 -1.87 5.89
C LEU A 65 -3.36 -2.06 6.30
N ASP A 66 -3.00 -1.74 7.55
CA ASP A 66 -1.66 -2.02 8.08
C ASP A 66 -1.35 -3.52 8.15
N GLY A 67 -2.36 -4.34 8.48
CA GLY A 67 -2.23 -5.80 8.51
C GLY A 67 -2.15 -6.46 7.12
N MET A 68 -2.44 -5.71 6.06
CA MET A 68 -2.42 -6.20 4.68
C MET A 68 -1.10 -5.96 3.94
N LEU A 69 -0.20 -5.18 4.53
CA LEU A 69 1.09 -4.88 3.92
C LEU A 69 1.91 -6.16 3.74
N LYS A 70 2.46 -6.34 2.54
CA LYS A 70 3.30 -7.49 2.19
C LYS A 70 4.77 -7.06 2.10
N PRO A 71 5.71 -7.85 2.66
CA PRO A 71 7.13 -7.60 2.46
C PRO A 71 7.53 -7.90 1.01
N MET A 72 8.48 -7.11 0.50
CA MET A 72 9.13 -7.30 -0.78
C MET A 72 10.60 -6.93 -0.64
N THR A 73 11.49 -7.76 -1.20
CA THR A 73 12.91 -7.40 -1.35
C THR A 73 13.13 -6.92 -2.78
N ILE A 74 13.69 -5.72 -2.91
CA ILE A 74 14.05 -5.10 -4.20
C ILE A 74 15.57 -4.97 -4.28
#